data_AF-A0A1F7NC78-F1
#
_entry.id   AF-A0A1F7NC78-F1
#
_cell.length_a   1.000
_cell.length_b   1.000
_cell.length_c   1.000
_cell.angle_alpha   90.00
_cell.angle_beta   90.00
_cell.angle_gamma   90.00
#
_symmetry.space_group_name_H-M   'P 1'
#
loop_
_entity.id
_entity.type
_entity.pdbx_description
1 polymer ?
#
loop_
_entity_poly.entity_id
_entity_poly.type
_entity_poly.pdbx_seq_one_letter_code
_entity_poly.pdbx_strand_id
1 'polypeptide(L)'
;MADAFTPEERAALAPYFTSLDGPVFALVNLPEVVKGALFARYSRSPKSLRRLFLDEFMDDVGGAAPPPSPPLARDAAGSRSTRRAEQLYERVFVEYGDDSVAQLGGVHLACEGASNLLTKVLEWGRLMAYLEQSTRYVPYDDRPGGRYRYHVPAELAGPLRDRYVATLDRCFDAYRAWLPRLREHFAAKHPAAPGESEGAWRMSIRAKALDTLRGMLPAATVSNVGIYGTGQAWEQLLLRMRAHPLAEVRACAGLTLVELRKVVPAFLRRVDVPDRGGAWSDYLAETRVATREVADRLLAGAAPAPRPEVVLTDFDPDGEAKVVAAALYAASNLPDDELLARARRMSPDERAAVLAAYVGKRRNRRHRPGRAFERTGYRFDVLGDYGAFRDLQRHRLLTLEWQRLTPRHGFVLPEALAEAGAEADFRRVLEESAALHDAIEAAGLPDVASYAVSMAYRVRFYMEMNAREAMHVIELRTGPQGHPAYRRICQAMHRLIAEGAGHRAIAAAMTFADHSEVALERLEAERAAERRRAASQS
;
A
#
# COMPACT_ATOMS: atom_id res chain seq x y z
N MET A 1 -6.51 9.79 18.48
CA MET A 1 -5.20 10.12 19.07
C MET A 1 -4.84 11.52 18.61
N ALA A 2 -5.12 12.54 19.41
CA ALA A 2 -4.42 13.81 19.27
C ALA A 2 -3.34 13.78 20.34
N ASP A 3 -2.07 13.94 19.95
CA ASP A 3 -1.03 14.17 20.93
C ASP A 3 -1.39 15.43 21.72
N ALA A 4 -1.23 15.37 23.04
CA ALA A 4 -1.27 16.57 23.86
C ALA A 4 0.04 17.32 23.62
N PHE A 5 -0.05 18.46 22.93
CA PHE A 5 1.07 19.38 22.73
C PHE A 5 0.98 20.54 23.71
N THR A 6 2.11 20.95 24.28
CA THR A 6 2.17 22.19 25.08
C THR A 6 1.91 23.42 24.20
N PRO A 7 1.58 24.59 24.78
CA PRO A 7 1.45 25.83 24.01
C PRO A 7 2.70 26.15 23.16
N GLU A 8 3.89 25.90 23.70
CA GLU A 8 5.17 26.11 23.03
C GLU A 8 5.35 25.16 21.84
N GLU A 9 5.07 23.86 22.04
CA GLU A 9 5.11 22.86 20.98
C GLU A 9 4.11 23.19 19.86
N ARG A 10 2.91 23.66 20.22
CA ARG A 10 1.91 24.11 19.25
C ARG A 10 2.40 25.29 18.44
N ALA A 11 3.00 26.29 19.10
CA ALA A 11 3.56 27.46 18.43
C ALA A 11 4.67 27.06 17.45
N ALA A 12 5.50 26.09 17.81
CA ALA A 12 6.58 25.59 16.96
C ALA A 12 6.08 24.71 15.79
N LEU A 13 4.98 23.98 15.97
CA LEU A 13 4.36 23.15 14.92
C LEU A 13 3.49 23.94 13.93
N ALA A 14 2.78 24.96 14.40
CA ALA A 14 1.77 25.68 13.62
C ALA A 14 2.24 26.17 12.24
N PRO A 15 3.49 26.62 12.04
CA PRO A 15 3.98 27.03 10.72
C PRO A 15 4.08 25.90 9.70
N TYR A 16 4.13 24.63 10.12
CA TYR A 16 4.49 23.50 9.25
C TYR A 16 3.35 22.52 8.98
N PHE A 17 2.21 22.66 9.67
CA PHE A 17 1.08 21.75 9.57
C PHE A 17 -0.25 22.50 9.48
N THR A 18 -1.14 22.08 8.58
CA THR A 18 -2.44 22.75 8.39
C THR A 18 -3.47 22.47 9.50
N SER A 19 -3.24 21.44 10.32
CA SER A 19 -4.03 21.10 11.50
C SER A 19 -3.14 20.42 12.55
N LEU A 20 -3.32 20.82 13.80
CA LEU A 20 -2.62 20.24 14.97
C LEU A 20 -3.53 19.33 15.81
N ASP A 21 -4.78 19.15 15.39
CA ASP A 21 -5.82 18.49 16.19
C ASP A 21 -6.47 17.34 15.44
N GLY A 22 -6.64 17.50 14.13
CA GLY A 22 -7.28 16.51 13.27
C GLY A 22 -6.35 15.34 12.91
N PRO A 23 -6.94 14.18 12.54
CA PRO A 23 -6.18 13.03 12.04
C PRO A 23 -5.68 13.21 10.60
N VAL A 24 -6.17 14.24 9.90
CA VAL A 24 -5.76 14.58 8.53
C VAL A 24 -5.15 15.98 8.55
N PHE A 25 -3.98 16.14 7.93
CA PHE A 25 -3.27 17.42 7.84
C PHE A 25 -2.23 17.40 6.71
N ALA A 26 -1.95 18.56 6.12
CA ALA A 26 -0.92 18.75 5.11
C ALA A 26 0.36 19.35 5.72
N LEU A 27 1.51 18.98 5.14
CA LEU A 27 2.82 19.54 5.46
C LEU A 27 3.07 20.78 4.59
N VAL A 28 3.24 21.93 5.24
CA VAL A 28 3.47 23.23 4.60
C VAL A 28 4.80 23.82 5.05
N ASN A 29 5.36 24.74 4.27
CA ASN A 29 6.56 25.50 4.62
C ASN A 29 7.81 24.67 5.02
N LEU A 30 7.85 23.39 4.63
CA LEU A 30 9.00 22.50 4.79
C LEU A 30 9.69 22.27 3.44
N PRO A 31 11.04 22.15 3.41
CA PRO A 31 11.74 21.66 2.21
C PRO A 31 11.24 20.27 1.80
N GLU A 32 11.17 20.00 0.50
CA GLU A 32 10.67 18.72 -0.03
C GLU A 32 11.48 17.51 0.48
N VAL A 33 12.80 17.68 0.65
CA VAL A 33 13.67 16.65 1.24
C VAL A 33 13.27 16.30 2.68
N VAL A 34 12.86 17.30 3.48
CA VAL A 34 12.41 17.11 4.86
C VAL A 34 11.07 16.39 4.89
N LYS A 35 10.11 16.79 4.03
CA LYS A 35 8.81 16.10 3.92
C LYS A 35 8.99 14.62 3.56
N GLY A 36 9.85 14.33 2.58
CA GLY A 36 10.17 12.96 2.17
C GLY A 36 10.84 12.14 3.29
N ALA A 37 11.83 12.72 3.97
CA ALA A 37 12.52 12.08 5.09
C ALA A 37 11.57 11.80 6.27
N LEU A 38 10.70 12.75 6.59
CA LEU A 38 9.71 12.65 7.65
C LEU A 38 8.73 11.50 7.38
N PHE A 39 8.17 11.39 6.17
CA PHE A 39 7.32 10.24 5.81
C PHE A 39 8.09 8.91 5.83
N ALA A 40 9.35 8.90 5.42
CA ALA A 40 10.17 7.67 5.46
C ALA A 40 10.37 7.18 6.90
N ARG A 41 10.70 8.09 7.83
CA ARG A 41 10.82 7.79 9.27
C ARG A 41 9.47 7.41 9.88
N TYR A 42 8.42 8.13 9.52
CA TYR A 42 7.06 7.93 10.01
C TYR A 42 6.52 6.52 9.74
N SER A 43 6.80 5.96 8.55
CA SER A 43 6.38 4.60 8.18
C SER A 43 6.92 3.47 9.11
N ARG A 44 7.92 3.79 9.94
CA ARG A 44 8.60 2.85 10.86
C ARG A 44 8.57 3.31 12.32
N SER A 45 7.87 4.39 12.62
CA SER A 45 7.78 4.97 13.96
C SER A 45 6.39 4.72 14.57
N PRO A 46 6.27 4.45 15.88
CA PRO A 46 4.98 4.40 16.56
C PRO A 46 4.42 5.79 16.90
N LYS A 47 5.22 6.86 16.77
CA LYS A 47 4.85 8.25 17.07
C LYS A 47 3.92 8.82 15.99
N SER A 48 3.13 9.84 16.33
CA SER A 48 2.48 10.67 15.31
C SER A 48 3.53 11.40 14.47
N LEU A 49 3.14 11.87 13.29
CA LEU A 49 4.07 12.59 12.43
C LEU A 49 4.50 13.92 13.04
N ARG A 50 3.58 14.63 13.72
CA ARG A 50 3.86 15.91 14.38
C ARG A 50 4.83 15.74 15.54
N ARG A 51 4.63 14.72 16.38
CA ARG A 51 5.57 14.38 17.47
C ARG A 51 6.93 13.94 16.92
N LEU A 52 6.95 13.15 15.85
CA LEU A 52 8.19 12.77 15.17
C LEU A 52 8.95 13.98 14.63
N PHE A 53 8.25 14.96 14.06
CA PHE A 53 8.86 16.20 13.59
C PHE A 53 9.50 17.00 14.72
N LEU A 54 8.78 17.20 15.83
CA LEU A 54 9.31 17.85 17.04
C LEU A 54 10.59 17.16 17.52
N ASP A 55 10.54 15.84 17.66
CA ASP A 55 11.59 15.09 18.32
C ASP A 55 12.84 14.85 17.45
N GLU A 56 12.70 14.81 16.11
CA GLU A 56 13.79 14.39 15.20
C GLU A 56 14.16 15.43 14.12
N PHE A 57 13.36 16.47 13.88
CA PHE A 57 13.56 17.37 12.71
C PHE A 57 13.47 18.87 13.04
N MET A 58 12.94 19.26 14.20
CA MET A 58 12.70 20.66 14.52
C MET A 58 13.99 21.50 14.55
N ASP A 59 15.04 20.97 15.16
CA ASP A 59 16.32 21.67 15.30
C ASP A 59 16.98 21.95 13.94
N ASP A 60 16.81 21.04 12.97
CA ASP A 60 17.36 21.16 11.62
C ASP A 60 16.63 22.22 10.78
N VAL A 61 15.39 22.58 11.15
CA VAL A 61 14.57 23.58 10.45
C VAL A 61 14.62 24.95 11.15
N GLY A 62 14.92 24.99 12.46
CA GLY A 62 14.87 26.17 13.32
C GLY A 62 15.89 27.29 13.03
N GLY A 63 16.88 27.05 12.16
CA GLY A 63 17.89 28.05 11.78
C GLY A 63 17.48 29.03 10.68
N ALA A 64 16.42 28.72 9.93
CA ALA A 64 15.90 29.58 8.86
C ALA A 64 14.45 29.96 9.21
N ALA A 65 14.16 31.27 9.31
CA ALA A 65 12.77 31.71 9.37
C ALA A 65 12.01 31.07 8.19
N PRO A 66 10.85 30.41 8.43
CA PRO A 66 10.09 29.83 7.34
C PRO A 66 9.83 30.93 6.30
N PRO A 67 10.00 30.65 4.99
CA PRO A 67 9.69 31.64 3.97
C PRO A 67 8.27 32.15 4.21
N PRO A 68 8.00 33.46 4.00
CA PRO A 68 6.65 33.99 4.17
C PRO A 68 5.70 33.13 3.35
N SER A 69 4.76 32.47 4.04
CA SER A 69 3.82 31.57 3.40
C SER A 69 3.03 32.33 2.35
N PRO A 70 2.67 31.73 1.20
CA PRO A 70 1.44 32.16 0.57
C PRO A 70 0.34 32.05 1.64
N PRO A 71 -0.46 33.10 1.88
CA PRO A 71 -1.42 33.08 2.96
C PRO A 71 -2.26 31.82 2.83
N LEU A 72 -2.34 31.03 3.91
CA LEU A 72 -3.41 30.04 4.05
C LEU A 72 -4.71 30.81 3.76
N ALA A 73 -5.70 30.20 3.10
CA ALA A 73 -6.90 30.90 2.61
C ALA A 73 -7.66 31.75 3.68
N ARG A 74 -7.31 31.61 4.97
CA ARG A 74 -7.79 32.44 6.08
C ARG A 74 -7.19 33.85 6.14
N ASP A 75 -6.01 34.09 5.57
CA ASP A 75 -5.31 35.38 5.60
C ASP A 75 -5.34 36.08 4.23
N ALA A 76 -6.50 36.07 3.57
CA ALA A 76 -6.68 36.53 2.20
C ALA A 76 -6.56 38.06 2.02
N ALA A 77 -5.35 38.57 2.22
CA ALA A 77 -4.81 39.72 1.49
C ALA A 77 -3.65 39.24 0.59
N GLY A 78 -3.89 38.19 -0.21
CA GLY A 78 -2.91 37.67 -1.15
C GLY A 78 -2.39 38.76 -2.11
N SER A 79 -1.10 38.67 -2.45
CA SER A 79 -0.47 39.55 -3.46
C SER A 79 -1.27 39.54 -4.76
N ARG A 80 -1.25 40.65 -5.52
CA ARG A 80 -2.00 40.75 -6.80
C ARG A 80 -1.64 39.63 -7.79
N SER A 81 -0.41 39.11 -7.74
CA SER A 81 0.05 38.01 -8.58
C SER A 81 -0.63 36.68 -8.23
N THR A 82 -0.81 36.38 -6.94
CA THR A 82 -1.48 35.14 -6.48
C THR A 82 -2.95 35.12 -6.92
N ARG A 83 -3.66 36.24 -6.72
CA ARG A 83 -5.06 36.38 -7.19
C ARG A 83 -5.20 36.24 -8.71
N ARG A 84 -4.27 36.81 -9.48
CA ARG A 84 -4.26 36.69 -10.94
C ARG A 84 -3.97 35.25 -11.39
N ALA A 85 -3.07 34.53 -10.71
CA ALA A 85 -2.80 33.13 -10.98
C ALA A 85 -4.01 32.24 -10.64
N GLU A 86 -4.66 32.45 -9.51
CA GLU A 86 -5.89 31.72 -9.13
C GLU A 86 -7.03 31.95 -10.13
N GLN A 87 -7.24 33.20 -10.58
CA GLN A 87 -8.23 33.53 -11.61
C GLN A 87 -7.90 32.90 -12.97
N LEU A 88 -6.61 32.81 -13.31
CA LEU A 88 -6.16 32.12 -14.52
C LEU A 88 -6.44 30.62 -14.42
N TYR A 89 -6.07 29.98 -13.30
CA TYR A 89 -6.37 28.56 -13.06
C TYR A 89 -7.88 28.30 -13.10
N GLU A 90 -8.68 29.16 -12.49
CA GLU A 90 -10.14 29.05 -12.52
C GLU A 90 -10.67 29.07 -13.95
N ARG A 91 -10.24 30.04 -14.76
CA ARG A 91 -10.63 30.13 -16.17
C ARG A 91 -10.20 28.87 -16.92
N VAL A 92 -8.96 28.42 -16.71
CA VAL A 92 -8.41 27.26 -17.41
C VAL A 92 -9.13 25.95 -17.08
N PHE A 93 -9.42 25.74 -15.81
CA PHE A 93 -10.13 24.55 -15.36
C PHE A 93 -11.60 24.55 -15.77
N VAL A 94 -12.30 25.67 -15.61
CA VAL A 94 -13.75 25.75 -15.83
C VAL A 94 -14.12 25.90 -17.31
N GLU A 95 -13.37 26.70 -18.08
CA GLU A 95 -13.71 27.01 -19.47
C GLU A 95 -13.06 26.08 -20.48
N TYR A 96 -11.78 25.69 -20.28
CA TYR A 96 -11.03 24.92 -21.28
C TYR A 96 -10.95 23.42 -20.98
N GLY A 97 -11.28 22.98 -19.77
CA GLY A 97 -11.22 21.56 -19.38
C GLY A 97 -9.81 20.97 -19.40
N ASP A 98 -8.77 21.81 -19.30
CA ASP A 98 -7.38 21.37 -19.34
C ASP A 98 -6.92 20.80 -17.99
N ASP A 99 -7.36 19.58 -17.71
CA ASP A 99 -7.06 18.88 -16.46
C ASP A 99 -5.56 18.55 -16.29
N SER A 100 -4.75 18.68 -17.37
CA SER A 100 -3.30 18.47 -17.30
C SER A 100 -2.59 19.53 -16.45
N VAL A 101 -3.13 20.76 -16.43
CA VAL A 101 -2.63 21.86 -15.59
C VAL A 101 -2.75 21.52 -14.09
N ALA A 102 -3.71 20.67 -13.71
CA ALA A 102 -3.88 20.21 -12.33
C ALA A 102 -2.78 19.24 -11.88
N GLN A 103 -1.90 18.80 -12.78
CA GLN A 103 -0.73 17.99 -12.45
C GLN A 103 0.47 18.82 -11.97
N LEU A 104 0.46 20.15 -12.19
CA LEU A 104 1.62 21.02 -11.94
C LEU A 104 1.76 21.46 -10.48
N GLY A 105 0.71 21.27 -9.66
CA GLY A 105 0.73 21.52 -8.21
C GLY A 105 0.48 20.24 -7.43
N GLY A 106 1.18 20.05 -6.30
CA GLY A 106 1.04 18.86 -5.46
C GLY A 106 1.18 19.14 -3.96
N VAL A 107 0.68 18.20 -3.15
CA VAL A 107 0.60 18.34 -1.69
C VAL A 107 1.06 17.06 -1.00
N HIS A 108 1.85 17.22 0.05
CA HIS A 108 2.16 16.18 1.04
C HIS A 108 1.11 16.23 2.16
N LEU A 109 0.37 15.16 2.36
CA LEU A 109 -0.71 15.04 3.35
C LEU A 109 -0.56 13.74 4.14
N ALA A 110 -0.82 13.81 5.45
CA ALA A 110 -0.84 12.65 6.32
C ALA A 110 -2.28 12.32 6.73
N CYS A 111 -2.58 11.02 6.78
CA CYS A 111 -3.79 10.48 7.40
C CYS A 111 -3.37 9.56 8.55
N GLU A 112 -3.69 9.94 9.79
CA GLU A 112 -3.40 9.16 11.00
C GLU A 112 -4.64 8.40 11.49
N GLY A 113 -4.45 7.20 12.02
CA GLY A 113 -5.55 6.42 12.58
C GLY A 113 -6.55 5.89 11.53
N ALA A 114 -6.10 5.69 10.28
CA ALA A 114 -6.90 5.13 9.21
C ALA A 114 -6.92 3.59 9.31
N SER A 115 -8.09 2.95 9.28
CA SER A 115 -8.17 1.48 9.24
C SER A 115 -7.38 0.90 8.06
N ASN A 116 -7.02 -0.39 8.13
CA ASN A 116 -6.37 -1.03 6.97
C ASN A 116 -7.28 -1.08 5.74
N LEU A 117 -8.61 -0.99 5.88
CA LEU A 117 -9.49 -0.85 4.71
C LEU A 117 -9.34 0.55 4.10
N LEU A 118 -9.38 1.60 4.92
CA LEU A 118 -9.17 2.97 4.46
C LEU A 118 -7.78 3.17 3.84
N THR A 119 -6.72 2.58 4.41
CA THR A 119 -5.37 2.73 3.83
C THR A 119 -5.29 2.17 2.42
N LYS A 120 -5.97 1.06 2.10
CA LYS A 120 -6.00 0.52 0.73
C LYS A 120 -6.78 1.41 -0.24
N VAL A 121 -7.82 2.10 0.23
CA VAL A 121 -8.54 3.10 -0.58
C VAL A 121 -7.67 4.33 -0.84
N LEU A 122 -6.98 4.85 0.18
CA LEU A 122 -6.06 5.99 0.06
C LEU A 122 -4.91 5.68 -0.92
N GLU A 123 -4.41 4.44 -0.91
CA GLU A 123 -3.30 3.97 -1.75
C GLU A 123 -3.73 3.51 -3.16
N TRP A 124 -4.98 3.74 -3.57
CA TRP A 124 -5.51 3.27 -4.87
C TRP A 124 -4.89 3.98 -6.09
N GLY A 125 -4.53 5.26 -5.97
CA GLY A 125 -4.07 6.10 -7.07
C GLY A 125 -2.69 5.68 -7.62
N ARG A 126 -2.58 5.45 -8.93
CA ARG A 126 -1.32 4.99 -9.54
C ARG A 126 -0.24 6.08 -9.62
N LEU A 127 -0.66 7.34 -9.81
CA LEU A 127 0.20 8.52 -10.00
C LEU A 127 0.30 9.36 -8.72
N MET A 128 0.43 8.69 -7.58
CA MET A 128 0.64 9.29 -6.27
C MET A 128 1.78 8.54 -5.57
N ALA A 129 2.32 9.10 -4.49
CA ALA A 129 3.29 8.45 -3.63
C ALA A 129 2.72 8.19 -2.24
N TYR A 130 3.03 7.02 -1.69
CA TYR A 130 2.50 6.55 -0.42
C TYR A 130 3.57 5.94 0.45
N LEU A 131 3.48 6.21 1.75
CA LEU A 131 4.25 5.57 2.81
C LEU A 131 3.31 5.26 3.97
N GLU A 132 2.84 4.02 4.03
CA GLU A 132 2.02 3.49 5.12
C GLU A 132 2.90 2.87 6.22
N GLN A 133 2.49 3.05 7.47
CA GLN A 133 3.08 2.38 8.62
C GLN A 133 2.97 0.86 8.51
N SER A 134 4.09 0.17 8.70
CA SER A 134 4.15 -1.27 8.46
C SER A 134 3.87 -2.08 9.71
N THR A 135 2.89 -2.98 9.62
CA THR A 135 2.62 -4.03 10.63
C THR A 135 3.76 -5.04 10.78
N ARG A 136 4.76 -4.99 9.90
CA ARG A 136 5.97 -5.80 9.96
C ARG A 136 7.10 -5.18 10.80
N TYR A 137 6.91 -3.94 11.27
CA TYR A 137 7.91 -3.18 12.03
C TYR A 137 7.32 -2.53 13.29
N VAL A 138 6.05 -2.15 13.25
CA VAL A 138 5.34 -1.51 14.37
C VAL A 138 4.46 -2.54 15.09
N PRO A 139 4.67 -2.75 16.40
CA PRO A 139 3.81 -3.61 17.22
C PRO A 139 2.49 -2.88 17.56
N TYR A 140 1.45 -3.67 17.78
CA TYR A 140 0.10 -3.21 18.12
C TYR A 140 -0.33 -3.70 19.51
N ASP A 141 0.60 -3.63 20.46
CA ASP A 141 0.49 -4.14 21.83
C ASP A 141 0.25 -3.05 22.89
N ASP A 142 0.07 -1.80 22.44
CA ASP A 142 -0.15 -0.63 23.28
C ASP A 142 -1.62 -0.16 23.29
N ARG A 143 -1.94 0.74 24.23
CA ARG A 143 -3.31 1.23 24.47
C ARG A 143 -3.34 2.75 24.69
N PRO A 144 -3.07 3.56 23.66
CA PRO A 144 -3.12 5.02 23.78
C PRO A 144 -4.52 5.48 24.21
N GLY A 145 -4.62 6.26 25.29
CA GLY A 145 -5.90 6.68 25.86
C GLY A 145 -6.76 5.53 26.40
N GLY A 146 -6.12 4.41 26.78
CA GLY A 146 -6.80 3.23 27.35
C GLY A 146 -7.49 2.33 26.32
N ARG A 147 -7.31 2.56 25.02
CA ARG A 147 -7.95 1.80 23.94
C ARG A 147 -6.94 1.22 22.98
N TYR A 148 -7.25 0.05 22.42
CA TYR A 148 -6.47 -0.53 21.33
C TYR A 148 -6.61 0.27 20.03
N ARG A 149 -5.62 0.12 19.15
CA ARG A 149 -5.56 0.82 17.86
C ARG A 149 -6.39 0.12 16.78
N TYR A 150 -7.72 0.18 16.90
CA TYR A 150 -8.64 -0.24 15.85
C TYR A 150 -9.79 0.76 15.62
N HIS A 151 -10.33 0.76 14.41
CA HIS A 151 -11.46 1.57 14.00
C HIS A 151 -12.77 0.94 14.48
N VAL A 152 -13.70 1.75 14.99
CA VAL A 152 -15.08 1.36 15.29
C VAL A 152 -15.99 2.03 14.26
N PRO A 153 -16.61 1.27 13.34
CA PRO A 153 -17.47 1.83 12.31
C PRO A 153 -18.67 2.56 12.90
N ALA A 154 -19.00 3.73 12.33
CA ALA A 154 -20.15 4.54 12.76
C ALA A 154 -21.49 3.89 12.41
N GLU A 155 -21.48 2.96 11.45
CA GLU A 155 -22.61 2.16 10.99
C GLU A 155 -23.05 1.11 12.01
N LEU A 156 -22.20 0.76 12.99
CA LEU A 156 -22.55 -0.21 14.03
C LEU A 156 -23.21 0.50 15.23
N ALA A 157 -24.37 -0.02 15.65
CA ALA A 157 -25.13 0.50 16.79
C ALA A 157 -25.55 -0.61 17.76
N GLY A 158 -25.87 -0.21 19.00
CA GLY A 158 -26.44 -1.09 20.02
C GLY A 158 -25.62 -2.35 20.30
N PRO A 159 -26.27 -3.51 20.55
CA PRO A 159 -25.58 -4.75 20.92
C PRO A 159 -24.53 -5.23 19.92
N LEU A 160 -24.71 -4.95 18.62
CA LEU A 160 -23.75 -5.35 17.59
C LEU A 160 -22.45 -4.55 17.71
N ARG A 161 -22.53 -3.25 18.03
CA ARG A 161 -21.37 -2.41 18.30
C ARG A 161 -20.61 -2.89 19.54
N ASP A 162 -21.33 -3.25 20.60
CA ASP A 162 -20.71 -3.73 21.84
C ASP A 162 -20.02 -5.09 21.63
N ARG A 163 -20.67 -5.99 20.87
CA ARG A 163 -20.07 -7.25 20.45
C ARG A 163 -18.82 -7.05 19.61
N TYR A 164 -18.83 -6.09 18.68
CA TYR A 164 -17.68 -5.73 17.86
C TYR A 164 -16.49 -5.31 18.73
N VAL A 165 -16.70 -4.32 19.61
CA VAL A 165 -15.67 -3.81 20.52
C VAL A 165 -15.11 -4.93 21.40
N ALA A 166 -15.98 -5.70 22.07
CA ALA A 166 -15.54 -6.78 22.95
C ALA A 166 -14.74 -7.86 22.22
N THR A 167 -15.10 -8.17 20.97
CA THR A 167 -14.40 -9.17 20.15
C THR A 167 -13.04 -8.66 19.70
N LEU A 168 -12.94 -7.42 19.24
CA LEU A 168 -11.67 -6.83 18.86
C LEU A 168 -10.75 -6.62 20.06
N ASP A 169 -11.27 -6.25 21.24
CA ASP A 169 -10.47 -6.17 22.46
C ASP A 169 -9.85 -7.54 22.82
N ARG A 170 -10.62 -8.63 22.78
CA ARG A 170 -10.09 -9.99 23.00
C ARG A 170 -9.06 -10.41 21.94
N CYS A 171 -9.26 -10.01 20.69
CA CYS A 171 -8.29 -10.23 19.61
C CYS A 171 -6.95 -9.53 19.90
N PHE A 172 -6.99 -8.26 20.29
CA PHE A 172 -5.79 -7.50 20.62
C PHE A 172 -5.15 -7.96 21.94
N ASP A 173 -5.93 -8.42 22.92
CA ASP A 173 -5.41 -9.04 24.14
C ASP A 173 -4.60 -10.30 23.83
N ALA A 174 -5.10 -11.16 22.94
CA ALA A 174 -4.36 -12.34 22.49
C ALA A 174 -3.06 -11.94 21.76
N TYR A 175 -3.12 -10.99 20.84
CA TYR A 175 -1.93 -10.47 20.15
C TYR A 175 -0.89 -9.92 21.14
N ARG A 176 -1.32 -9.08 22.08
CA ARG A 176 -0.45 -8.47 23.09
C ARG A 176 0.20 -9.51 24.00
N ALA A 177 -0.55 -10.56 24.40
CA ALA A 177 -0.03 -11.63 25.25
C ALA A 177 0.99 -12.51 24.53
N TRP A 178 0.78 -12.78 23.23
CA TRP A 178 1.63 -13.68 22.45
C TRP A 178 2.89 -13.03 21.88
N LEU A 179 2.91 -11.70 21.68
CA LEU A 179 4.08 -11.01 21.13
C LEU A 179 5.38 -11.26 21.93
N PRO A 180 5.44 -11.08 23.27
CA PRO A 180 6.65 -11.39 24.03
C PRO A 180 7.00 -12.89 24.01
N ARG A 181 6.00 -13.78 24.11
CA ARG A 181 6.21 -15.25 24.11
C ARG A 181 6.82 -15.74 22.79
N LEU A 182 6.34 -15.22 21.66
CA LEU A 182 6.92 -15.55 20.36
C LEU A 182 8.34 -15.01 20.19
N ARG A 183 8.66 -13.85 20.78
CA ARG A 183 10.03 -13.33 20.78
C ARG A 183 10.96 -14.25 21.57
N GLU A 184 10.53 -14.75 22.72
CA GLU A 184 11.27 -15.74 23.51
C GLU A 184 11.46 -17.05 22.75
N HIS A 185 10.38 -17.58 22.15
CA HIS A 185 10.43 -18.78 21.31
C HIS A 185 11.44 -18.63 20.16
N PHE A 186 11.39 -17.54 19.40
CA PHE A 186 12.33 -17.33 18.29
C PHE A 186 13.75 -17.05 18.77
N ALA A 187 13.95 -16.40 19.91
CA ALA A 187 15.27 -16.22 20.50
C ALA A 187 15.90 -17.57 20.90
N ALA A 188 15.11 -18.51 21.42
CA ALA A 188 15.55 -19.86 21.73
C ALA A 188 15.82 -20.71 20.46
N LYS A 189 14.94 -20.60 19.45
CA LYS A 189 15.09 -21.31 18.16
C LYS A 189 16.29 -20.81 17.33
N HIS A 190 16.62 -19.52 17.46
CA HIS A 190 17.67 -18.86 16.71
C HIS A 190 18.59 -18.07 17.65
N PRO A 191 19.46 -18.74 18.44
CA PRO A 191 20.40 -18.06 19.32
C PRO A 191 21.38 -17.19 18.52
N ALA A 192 21.87 -16.12 19.13
CA ALA A 192 22.87 -15.26 18.51
C ALA A 192 24.16 -16.05 18.23
N ALA A 193 24.66 -15.97 16.99
CA ALA A 193 25.92 -16.61 16.63
C ALA A 193 27.12 -15.90 17.29
N PRO A 194 28.26 -16.59 17.50
CA PRO A 194 29.47 -15.94 17.98
C PRO A 194 29.88 -14.76 17.07
N GLY A 195 30.08 -13.58 17.66
CA GLY A 195 30.40 -12.35 16.91
C GLY A 195 29.20 -11.67 16.22
N GLU A 196 27.98 -12.16 16.43
CA GLU A 196 26.75 -11.50 15.98
C GLU A 196 26.52 -10.21 16.77
N SER A 197 26.07 -9.18 16.07
CA SER A 197 25.60 -7.97 16.75
C SER A 197 24.29 -8.22 17.48
N GLU A 198 24.28 -7.94 18.77
CA GLU A 198 23.08 -8.08 19.60
C GLU A 198 21.91 -7.23 19.08
N GLY A 199 22.19 -6.02 18.56
CA GLY A 199 21.19 -5.13 18.00
C GLY A 199 20.50 -5.72 16.77
N ALA A 200 21.28 -6.12 15.77
CA ALA A 200 20.78 -6.76 14.56
C ALA A 200 20.00 -8.04 14.86
N TRP A 201 20.54 -8.88 15.75
CA TRP A 201 19.87 -10.11 16.17
C TRP A 201 18.51 -9.81 16.83
N ARG A 202 18.45 -8.95 17.84
CA ARG A 202 17.19 -8.58 18.53
C ARG A 202 16.14 -8.01 17.58
N MET A 203 16.56 -7.17 16.64
CA MET A 203 15.67 -6.62 15.62
C MET A 203 15.14 -7.68 14.66
N SER A 204 15.97 -8.65 14.28
CA SER A 204 15.55 -9.79 13.45
C SER A 204 14.53 -10.68 14.17
N ILE A 205 14.73 -10.98 15.46
CA ILE A 205 13.79 -11.75 16.29
C ILE A 205 12.46 -11.01 16.43
N ARG A 206 12.51 -9.70 16.71
CA ARG A 206 11.29 -8.87 16.79
C ARG A 206 10.54 -8.86 15.46
N ALA A 207 11.24 -8.68 14.34
CA ALA A 207 10.63 -8.69 13.02
C ALA A 207 9.94 -10.04 12.73
N LYS A 208 10.59 -11.16 13.06
CA LYS A 208 10.01 -12.49 12.87
C LYS A 208 8.76 -12.72 13.71
N ALA A 209 8.78 -12.29 14.97
CA ALA A 209 7.61 -12.34 15.85
C ALA A 209 6.44 -11.53 15.29
N LEU A 210 6.69 -10.30 14.82
CA LEU A 210 5.66 -9.45 14.21
C LEU A 210 5.09 -10.04 12.91
N ASP A 211 5.96 -10.50 12.01
CA ASP A 211 5.56 -11.12 10.74
C ASP A 211 4.72 -12.39 10.98
N THR A 212 5.05 -13.17 12.01
CA THR A 212 4.30 -14.39 12.36
C THR A 212 2.95 -14.08 13.01
N LEU A 213 2.91 -13.10 13.91
CA LEU A 213 1.73 -12.83 14.76
C LEU A 213 0.71 -11.88 14.12
N ARG A 214 1.11 -11.04 13.14
CA ARG A 214 0.23 -10.04 12.52
C ARG A 214 -1.05 -10.62 11.93
N GLY A 215 -1.09 -11.92 11.64
CA GLY A 215 -2.29 -12.62 11.17
C GLY A 215 -3.49 -12.52 12.12
N MET A 216 -3.26 -12.34 13.44
CA MET A 216 -4.34 -12.13 14.41
C MET A 216 -5.05 -10.78 14.20
N LEU A 217 -4.33 -9.74 13.79
CA LEU A 217 -4.85 -8.38 13.74
C LEU A 217 -6.01 -8.25 12.72
N PRO A 218 -7.15 -7.63 13.09
CA PRO A 218 -8.26 -7.40 12.17
C PRO A 218 -7.93 -6.30 11.16
N ALA A 219 -8.65 -6.27 10.03
CA ALA A 219 -8.59 -5.18 9.06
C ALA A 219 -8.99 -3.82 9.67
N ALA A 220 -9.74 -3.82 10.77
CA ALA A 220 -10.01 -2.65 11.59
C ALA A 220 -8.79 -2.01 12.24
N THR A 221 -7.67 -2.74 12.38
CA THR A 221 -6.43 -2.19 12.94
C THR A 221 -6.08 -0.89 12.20
N VAL A 222 -5.83 0.19 12.94
CA VAL A 222 -5.54 1.48 12.33
C VAL A 222 -4.06 1.65 12.06
N SER A 223 -3.74 2.36 10.99
CA SER A 223 -2.41 2.67 10.52
C SER A 223 -2.34 4.15 10.17
N ASN A 224 -1.14 4.58 9.82
CA ASN A 224 -0.84 5.93 9.42
C ASN A 224 -0.29 5.92 7.99
N VAL A 225 -0.70 6.89 7.16
CA VAL A 225 -0.28 6.99 5.76
C VAL A 225 0.20 8.40 5.44
N GLY A 226 1.44 8.52 4.98
CA GLY A 226 1.93 9.71 4.29
C GLY A 226 1.65 9.61 2.80
N ILE A 227 1.11 10.66 2.21
CA ILE A 227 0.65 10.71 0.82
C ILE A 227 1.24 11.95 0.14
N TYR A 228 1.73 11.79 -1.09
CA TYR A 228 1.98 12.89 -2.00
C TYR A 228 1.19 12.68 -3.29
N GLY A 229 0.53 13.72 -3.77
CA GLY A 229 -0.23 13.70 -5.01
C GLY A 229 -0.38 15.07 -5.62
N THR A 230 -0.64 15.10 -6.92
CA THR A 230 -0.97 16.32 -7.65
C THR A 230 -2.43 16.73 -7.39
N GLY A 231 -2.81 17.96 -7.74
CA GLY A 231 -4.20 18.43 -7.66
C GLY A 231 -5.16 17.48 -8.39
N GLN A 232 -4.80 17.06 -9.60
CA GLN A 232 -5.57 16.08 -10.38
C GLN A 232 -5.70 14.74 -9.66
N ALA A 233 -4.60 14.21 -9.11
CA ALA A 233 -4.63 12.92 -8.43
C ALA A 233 -5.47 12.97 -7.14
N TRP A 234 -5.40 14.09 -6.39
CA TRP A 234 -6.21 14.33 -5.22
C TRP A 234 -7.70 14.46 -5.54
N GLU A 235 -8.07 15.22 -6.58
CA GLU A 235 -9.46 15.32 -7.04
C GLU A 235 -10.02 13.93 -7.37
N GLN A 236 -9.28 13.15 -8.16
CA GLN A 236 -9.67 11.79 -8.54
C GLN A 236 -9.81 10.83 -7.35
N LEU A 237 -8.95 10.96 -6.33
CA LEU A 237 -9.07 10.17 -5.10
C LEU A 237 -10.31 10.58 -4.31
N LEU A 238 -10.53 11.89 -4.13
CA LEU A 238 -11.65 12.44 -3.37
C LEU A 238 -13.00 12.05 -3.97
N LEU A 239 -13.17 12.11 -5.29
CA LEU A 239 -14.41 11.71 -5.97
C LEU A 239 -14.74 10.23 -5.69
N ARG A 240 -13.76 9.33 -5.76
CA ARG A 240 -13.94 7.91 -5.42
C ARG A 240 -14.27 7.70 -3.95
N MET A 241 -13.56 8.39 -3.05
CA MET A 241 -13.79 8.25 -1.61
C MET A 241 -15.15 8.76 -1.18
N ARG A 242 -15.63 9.87 -1.77
CA ARG A 242 -16.97 10.42 -1.51
C ARG A 242 -18.08 9.47 -1.96
N ALA A 243 -17.85 8.76 -3.06
CA ALA A 243 -18.76 7.73 -3.55
C ALA A 243 -18.69 6.40 -2.76
N HIS A 244 -17.74 6.21 -1.83
CA HIS A 244 -17.48 4.90 -1.21
C HIS A 244 -18.57 4.48 -0.21
N PRO A 245 -18.92 3.18 -0.06
CA PRO A 245 -19.98 2.72 0.85
C PRO A 245 -19.66 2.86 2.34
N LEU A 246 -18.38 2.80 2.72
CA LEU A 246 -17.93 2.95 4.12
C LEU A 246 -17.93 4.41 4.58
N ALA A 247 -18.54 4.68 5.74
CA ALA A 247 -18.61 6.01 6.34
C ALA A 247 -17.23 6.56 6.72
N GLU A 248 -16.30 5.70 7.18
CA GLU A 248 -14.91 6.09 7.48
C GLU A 248 -14.24 6.74 6.26
N VAL A 249 -14.44 6.15 5.07
CA VAL A 249 -13.84 6.63 3.82
C VAL A 249 -14.43 7.98 3.42
N ARG A 250 -15.76 8.14 3.50
CA ARG A 250 -16.41 9.42 3.21
C ARG A 250 -16.02 10.52 4.20
N ALA A 251 -15.92 10.17 5.49
CA ALA A 251 -15.47 11.10 6.53
C ALA A 251 -14.03 11.56 6.31
N CYS A 252 -13.12 10.62 5.98
CA CYS A 252 -11.75 10.93 5.63
C CYS A 252 -11.67 11.82 4.37
N ALA A 253 -12.52 11.60 3.37
CA ALA A 253 -12.60 12.45 2.18
C ALA A 253 -12.97 13.91 2.53
N GLY A 254 -13.94 14.09 3.43
CA GLY A 254 -14.35 15.41 3.91
C GLY A 254 -13.21 16.16 4.61
N LEU A 255 -12.52 15.49 5.54
CA LEU A 255 -11.35 16.05 6.23
C LEU A 255 -10.20 16.37 5.25
N THR A 256 -9.93 15.44 4.33
CA THR A 256 -8.88 15.60 3.31
C THR A 256 -9.16 16.82 2.42
N LEU A 257 -10.40 17.00 1.95
CA LEU A 257 -10.78 18.16 1.13
C LEU A 257 -10.58 19.48 1.90
N VAL A 258 -10.96 19.53 3.18
CA VAL A 258 -10.75 20.71 4.04
C VAL A 258 -9.27 21.08 4.13
N GLU A 259 -8.42 20.10 4.43
CA GLU A 259 -6.98 20.35 4.60
C GLU A 259 -6.28 20.70 3.29
N LEU A 260 -6.63 20.02 2.19
CA LEU A 260 -6.05 20.32 0.88
C LEU A 260 -6.45 21.72 0.38
N ARG A 261 -7.68 22.17 0.65
CA ARG A 261 -8.13 23.53 0.27
C ARG A 261 -7.38 24.64 0.99
N LYS A 262 -6.72 24.35 2.12
CA LYS A 262 -5.82 25.31 2.77
C LYS A 262 -4.51 25.53 1.98
N VAL A 263 -4.13 24.58 1.12
CA VAL A 263 -2.85 24.57 0.38
C VAL A 263 -3.04 24.81 -1.12
N VAL A 264 -4.02 24.14 -1.74
CA VAL A 264 -4.25 24.12 -3.21
C VAL A 264 -5.73 24.33 -3.57
N PRO A 265 -6.40 25.39 -3.08
CA PRO A 265 -7.86 25.56 -3.22
C PRO A 265 -8.35 25.57 -4.66
N ALA A 266 -7.61 26.20 -5.57
CA ALA A 266 -7.99 26.32 -6.98
C ALA A 266 -8.17 24.96 -7.68
N PHE A 267 -7.37 23.96 -7.30
CA PHE A 267 -7.38 22.62 -7.91
C PHE A 267 -8.54 21.74 -7.45
N LEU A 268 -9.26 22.13 -6.39
CA LEU A 268 -10.25 21.28 -5.71
C LEU A 268 -11.63 21.96 -5.59
N ARG A 269 -11.88 23.00 -6.39
CA ARG A 269 -13.15 23.74 -6.35
C ARG A 269 -14.35 22.90 -6.81
N ARG A 270 -14.14 21.97 -7.74
CA ARG A 270 -15.22 21.22 -8.40
C ARG A 270 -15.64 19.94 -7.66
N VAL A 271 -14.83 19.47 -6.70
CA VAL A 271 -14.98 18.17 -6.00
C VAL A 271 -16.36 17.97 -5.37
N ASP A 272 -16.95 19.01 -4.79
CA ASP A 272 -18.20 18.97 -4.03
C ASP A 272 -19.30 19.86 -4.61
N VAL A 273 -19.11 20.38 -5.83
CA VAL A 273 -20.16 21.10 -6.57
C VAL A 273 -21.18 20.09 -7.09
N PRO A 274 -22.49 20.27 -6.83
CA PRO A 274 -23.53 19.30 -7.20
C PRO A 274 -23.47 18.83 -8.66
N ASP A 275 -23.49 19.74 -9.63
CA ASP A 275 -23.50 19.38 -11.07
C ASP A 275 -22.11 19.07 -11.65
N ARG A 276 -21.08 18.89 -10.80
CA ARG A 276 -19.71 18.56 -11.20
C ARG A 276 -19.20 17.34 -10.43
N GLY A 277 -18.43 17.55 -9.37
CA GLY A 277 -17.90 16.46 -8.55
C GLY A 277 -18.97 15.70 -7.77
N GLY A 278 -20.10 16.34 -7.47
CA GLY A 278 -21.31 15.69 -6.95
C GLY A 278 -21.83 14.64 -7.93
N ALA A 279 -22.24 15.07 -9.13
CA ALA A 279 -22.72 14.20 -10.19
C ALA A 279 -21.73 13.07 -10.55
N TRP A 280 -20.42 13.33 -10.52
CA TRP A 280 -19.42 12.26 -10.71
C TRP A 280 -19.42 11.27 -9.53
N SER A 281 -19.44 11.75 -8.29
CA SER A 281 -19.52 10.86 -7.13
C SER A 281 -20.79 10.01 -7.15
N ASP A 282 -21.92 10.58 -7.54
CA ASP A 282 -23.20 9.90 -7.68
C ASP A 282 -23.13 8.84 -8.79
N TYR A 283 -22.63 9.19 -9.97
CA TYR A 283 -22.38 8.23 -11.06
C TYR A 283 -21.53 7.02 -10.60
N LEU A 284 -20.46 7.25 -9.84
CA LEU A 284 -19.62 6.17 -9.32
C LEU A 284 -20.36 5.29 -8.30
N ALA A 285 -21.19 5.90 -7.45
CA ALA A 285 -21.98 5.18 -6.46
C ALA A 285 -23.08 4.33 -7.12
N GLU A 286 -23.85 4.93 -8.03
CA GLU A 286 -24.93 4.29 -8.79
C GLU A 286 -24.41 3.15 -9.66
N THR A 287 -23.34 3.39 -10.43
CA THR A 287 -22.73 2.35 -11.29
C THR A 287 -22.30 1.14 -10.46
N ARG A 288 -21.72 1.37 -9.29
CA ARG A 288 -21.32 0.28 -8.39
C ARG A 288 -22.52 -0.48 -7.84
N VAL A 289 -23.60 0.20 -7.46
CA VAL A 289 -24.83 -0.45 -6.97
C VAL A 289 -25.45 -1.28 -8.10
N ALA A 290 -25.67 -0.69 -9.27
CA ALA A 290 -26.24 -1.40 -10.43
C ALA A 290 -25.38 -2.60 -10.85
N THR A 291 -24.05 -2.47 -10.81
CA THR A 291 -23.15 -3.59 -11.10
C THR A 291 -23.30 -4.72 -10.09
N ARG A 292 -23.44 -4.40 -8.78
CA ARG A 292 -23.67 -5.41 -7.74
C ARG A 292 -25.00 -6.12 -7.93
N GLU A 293 -26.08 -5.40 -8.21
CA GLU A 293 -27.40 -6.00 -8.45
C GLU A 293 -27.39 -6.97 -9.64
N VAL A 294 -26.71 -6.59 -10.73
CA VAL A 294 -26.53 -7.48 -11.89
C VAL A 294 -25.67 -8.69 -11.53
N ALA A 295 -24.58 -8.48 -10.79
CA ALA A 295 -23.70 -9.57 -10.36
C ALA A 295 -24.41 -10.56 -9.45
N ASP A 296 -25.15 -10.10 -8.44
CA ASP A 296 -25.91 -10.94 -7.52
C ASP A 296 -26.93 -11.80 -8.26
N ARG A 297 -27.62 -11.22 -9.27
CA ARG A 297 -28.57 -11.95 -10.12
C ARG A 297 -27.90 -12.99 -11.02
N LEU A 298 -26.80 -12.63 -11.69
CA LEU A 298 -26.14 -13.50 -12.67
C LEU A 298 -25.27 -14.59 -12.02
N LEU A 299 -24.77 -14.34 -10.80
CA LEU A 299 -23.89 -15.24 -10.07
C LEU A 299 -24.60 -15.96 -8.92
N ALA A 300 -25.93 -15.81 -8.79
CA ALA A 300 -26.73 -16.51 -7.80
C ALA A 300 -26.50 -18.03 -7.87
N GLY A 301 -26.16 -18.64 -6.72
CA GLY A 301 -25.92 -20.09 -6.63
C GLY A 301 -24.57 -20.56 -7.20
N ALA A 302 -23.74 -19.65 -7.74
CA ALA A 302 -22.40 -20.01 -8.17
C ALA A 302 -21.51 -20.31 -6.96
N ALA A 303 -20.91 -21.51 -6.94
CA ALA A 303 -19.89 -21.87 -5.97
C ALA A 303 -18.51 -21.80 -6.64
N PRO A 304 -17.51 -21.14 -6.01
CA PRO A 304 -16.17 -21.09 -6.58
C PRO A 304 -15.54 -22.50 -6.57
N ALA A 305 -15.05 -22.93 -7.73
CA ALA A 305 -14.25 -24.15 -7.83
C ALA A 305 -12.90 -23.97 -7.11
N PRO A 306 -12.33 -25.03 -6.52
CA PRO A 306 -10.96 -24.99 -5.99
C PRO A 306 -9.96 -24.54 -7.07
N ARG A 307 -9.04 -23.67 -6.66
CA ARG A 307 -7.95 -23.15 -7.49
C ARG A 307 -6.65 -23.10 -6.68
N PRO A 308 -5.48 -23.23 -7.34
CA PRO A 308 -4.19 -22.95 -6.72
C PRO A 308 -4.10 -21.54 -6.12
N GLU A 309 -3.08 -21.30 -5.28
CA GLU A 309 -2.79 -19.98 -4.68
C GLU A 309 -2.54 -18.90 -5.74
N VAL A 310 -1.91 -19.26 -6.87
CA VAL A 310 -1.66 -18.39 -8.02
C VAL A 310 -2.01 -19.13 -9.30
N VAL A 311 -2.82 -18.51 -10.15
CA VAL A 311 -3.19 -19.02 -11.47
C VAL A 311 -2.84 -17.99 -12.52
N LEU A 312 -2.09 -18.36 -13.55
CA LEU A 312 -1.91 -17.55 -14.75
C LEU A 312 -3.18 -17.70 -15.60
N THR A 313 -4.05 -16.69 -15.55
CA THR A 313 -5.37 -16.74 -16.22
C THR A 313 -5.33 -16.19 -17.64
N ASP A 314 -4.37 -15.33 -17.95
CA ASP A 314 -4.19 -14.77 -19.29
C ASP A 314 -2.72 -14.40 -19.53
N PHE A 315 -2.25 -14.61 -20.75
CA PHE A 315 -0.91 -14.24 -21.22
C PHE A 315 -0.89 -14.15 -22.74
N ASP A 316 0.13 -13.47 -23.27
CA ASP A 316 0.31 -13.32 -24.72
C ASP A 316 1.13 -14.49 -25.30
N PRO A 317 0.58 -15.38 -26.13
CA PRO A 317 1.33 -16.54 -26.66
C PRO A 317 2.51 -16.15 -27.55
N ASP A 318 2.48 -14.95 -28.14
CA ASP A 318 3.55 -14.39 -28.97
C ASP A 318 4.49 -13.48 -28.17
N GLY A 319 4.44 -13.54 -26.83
CA GLY A 319 5.03 -12.54 -25.95
C GLY A 319 6.52 -12.30 -26.19
N GLU A 320 7.32 -13.36 -26.30
CA GLU A 320 8.76 -13.21 -26.57
C GLU A 320 9.05 -12.61 -27.94
N ALA A 321 8.31 -13.00 -28.98
CA ALA A 321 8.46 -12.44 -30.33
C ALA A 321 8.11 -10.94 -30.35
N LYS A 322 7.08 -10.53 -29.61
CA LYS A 322 6.71 -9.11 -29.48
C LYS A 322 7.75 -8.30 -28.71
N VAL A 323 8.35 -8.86 -27.66
CA VAL A 323 9.45 -8.19 -26.94
C VAL A 323 10.68 -8.08 -27.84
N VAL A 324 11.02 -9.12 -28.62
CA VAL A 324 12.13 -9.08 -29.60
C VAL A 324 11.89 -8.00 -30.65
N ALA A 325 10.70 -7.95 -31.26
CA ALA A 325 10.36 -6.93 -32.25
C ALA A 325 10.51 -5.50 -31.67
N ALA A 326 10.02 -5.29 -30.45
CA ALA A 326 10.12 -4.00 -29.78
C ALA A 326 11.54 -3.64 -29.31
N ALA A 327 12.37 -4.64 -29.01
CA ALA A 327 13.78 -4.42 -28.71
C ALA A 327 14.54 -3.94 -29.94
N LEU A 328 14.17 -4.42 -31.13
CA LEU A 328 14.74 -4.01 -32.41
C LEU A 328 14.22 -2.65 -32.90
N TYR A 329 13.01 -2.24 -32.47
CA TYR A 329 12.34 -1.04 -32.97
C TYR A 329 13.21 0.21 -32.93
N ALA A 330 13.74 0.57 -31.75
CA ALA A 330 14.58 1.76 -31.59
C ALA A 330 15.97 1.65 -32.26
N ALA A 331 16.36 0.45 -32.69
CA ALA A 331 17.63 0.18 -33.37
C ALA A 331 17.45 -0.04 -34.89
N SER A 332 16.26 0.25 -35.43
CA SER A 332 15.93 0.04 -36.84
C SER A 332 15.10 1.21 -37.39
N ASN A 333 14.94 1.26 -38.71
CA ASN A 333 14.00 2.16 -39.39
C ASN A 333 12.76 1.40 -39.93
N LEU A 334 12.55 0.16 -39.48
CA LEU A 334 11.43 -0.67 -39.93
C LEU A 334 10.18 -0.41 -39.06
N PRO A 335 8.98 -0.49 -39.64
CA PRO A 335 7.74 -0.37 -38.87
C PRO A 335 7.50 -1.58 -37.95
N ASP A 336 6.65 -1.40 -36.94
CA ASP A 336 6.40 -2.39 -35.86
C ASP A 336 5.88 -3.74 -36.40
N ASP A 337 4.97 -3.70 -37.37
CA ASP A 337 4.38 -4.90 -37.99
C ASP A 337 5.43 -5.72 -38.75
N GLU A 338 6.32 -5.04 -39.47
CA GLU A 338 7.41 -5.65 -40.23
C GLU A 338 8.47 -6.30 -39.31
N LEU A 339 8.77 -5.66 -38.17
CA LEU A 339 9.65 -6.21 -37.14
C LEU A 339 9.03 -7.42 -36.45
N LEU A 340 7.73 -7.38 -36.16
CA LEU A 340 7.02 -8.53 -35.58
C LEU A 340 7.01 -9.72 -36.54
N ALA A 341 6.77 -9.50 -37.83
CA ALA A 341 6.84 -10.53 -38.84
C ALA A 341 8.25 -11.13 -38.98
N ARG A 342 9.30 -10.35 -38.75
CA ARG A 342 10.69 -10.85 -38.68
C ARG A 342 10.93 -11.64 -37.40
N ALA A 343 10.56 -11.11 -36.24
CA ALA A 343 10.76 -11.75 -34.94
C ALA A 343 10.07 -13.13 -34.85
N ARG A 344 8.90 -13.30 -35.47
CA ARG A 344 8.21 -14.61 -35.57
C ARG A 344 8.97 -15.63 -36.42
N ARG A 345 9.69 -15.18 -37.46
CA ARG A 345 10.48 -16.03 -38.36
C ARG A 345 11.86 -16.36 -37.81
N MET A 346 12.34 -15.63 -36.80
CA MET A 346 13.60 -15.92 -36.12
C MET A 346 13.54 -17.26 -35.39
N SER A 347 14.65 -17.98 -35.45
CA SER A 347 14.92 -19.14 -34.59
C SER A 347 14.91 -18.75 -33.10
N PRO A 348 14.74 -19.73 -32.18
CA PRO A 348 14.87 -19.47 -30.74
C PRO A 348 16.20 -18.81 -30.36
N ASP A 349 17.31 -19.21 -31.00
CA ASP A 349 18.65 -18.69 -30.71
C ASP A 349 18.81 -17.23 -31.15
N GLU A 350 18.29 -16.85 -32.32
CA GLU A 350 18.30 -15.45 -32.78
C GLU A 350 17.47 -14.55 -31.84
N ARG A 351 16.28 -15.02 -31.42
CA ARG A 351 15.46 -14.30 -30.45
C ARG A 351 16.18 -14.15 -29.11
N ALA A 352 16.81 -15.22 -28.63
CA ALA A 352 17.60 -15.20 -27.40
C ALA A 352 18.78 -14.23 -27.49
N ALA A 353 19.47 -14.16 -28.63
CA ALA A 353 20.57 -13.23 -28.86
C ALA A 353 20.11 -11.76 -28.80
N VAL A 354 18.98 -11.43 -29.43
CA VAL A 354 18.39 -10.08 -29.35
C VAL A 354 18.02 -9.73 -27.91
N LEU A 355 17.34 -10.63 -27.20
CA LEU A 355 16.95 -10.41 -25.81
C LEU A 355 18.17 -10.27 -24.89
N ALA A 356 19.20 -11.10 -25.05
CA ALA A 356 20.43 -11.03 -24.26
C ALA A 356 21.14 -9.68 -24.48
N ALA A 357 21.22 -9.19 -25.72
CA ALA A 357 21.77 -7.88 -26.02
C ALA A 357 20.94 -6.74 -25.40
N TYR A 358 19.61 -6.83 -25.47
CA TYR A 358 18.70 -5.82 -24.93
C TYR A 358 18.69 -5.76 -23.38
N VAL A 359 18.77 -6.91 -22.73
CA VAL A 359 18.82 -7.03 -21.25
C VAL A 359 20.17 -6.57 -20.72
N GLY A 360 21.26 -6.94 -21.40
CA GLY A 360 22.62 -6.60 -21.04
C GLY A 360 23.09 -7.21 -19.70
N LYS A 361 24.24 -6.74 -19.21
CA LYS A 361 24.84 -7.21 -17.95
C LYS A 361 24.25 -6.46 -16.75
N ARG A 362 23.20 -7.03 -16.14
CA ARG A 362 22.54 -6.44 -14.97
C ARG A 362 23.39 -6.64 -13.70
N ARG A 363 23.89 -5.53 -13.11
CA ARG A 363 24.71 -5.55 -11.88
C ARG A 363 23.90 -5.43 -10.60
N ASN A 364 22.70 -4.88 -10.70
CA ASN A 364 21.75 -4.81 -9.60
C ASN A 364 20.32 -4.83 -10.17
N ARG A 365 19.34 -5.22 -9.34
CA ARG A 365 17.93 -5.31 -9.72
C ARG A 365 17.31 -4.02 -10.27
N ARG A 366 17.93 -2.84 -10.04
CA ARG A 366 17.44 -1.56 -10.57
C ARG A 366 17.85 -1.35 -12.04
N HIS A 367 18.86 -2.08 -12.53
CA HIS A 367 19.20 -2.13 -13.96
C HIS A 367 18.12 -2.97 -14.66
N ARG A 368 17.00 -2.35 -15.01
CA ARG A 368 15.88 -3.00 -15.69
C ARG A 368 16.00 -2.78 -17.19
N PRO A 369 15.67 -3.79 -18.03
CA PRO A 369 15.55 -3.59 -19.47
C PRO A 369 14.56 -2.46 -19.80
N GLY A 370 14.69 -1.93 -21.00
CA GLY A 370 13.85 -0.84 -21.49
C GLY A 370 12.40 -1.26 -21.77
N ARG A 371 11.66 -0.38 -22.44
CA ARG A 371 10.21 -0.51 -22.67
C ARG A 371 9.79 -1.66 -23.59
N ALA A 372 10.72 -2.36 -24.26
CA ALA A 372 10.36 -3.54 -25.06
C ALA A 372 9.66 -4.61 -24.21
N PHE A 373 10.04 -4.76 -22.93
CA PHE A 373 9.38 -5.67 -21.98
C PHE A 373 7.96 -5.24 -21.59
N GLU A 374 7.48 -4.07 -22.05
CA GLU A 374 6.09 -3.65 -21.88
C GLU A 374 5.16 -4.25 -22.95
N ARG A 375 5.70 -4.95 -23.97
CA ARG A 375 4.94 -5.46 -25.13
C ARG A 375 4.32 -6.84 -24.95
N THR A 376 4.49 -7.45 -23.79
CA THR A 376 3.81 -8.67 -23.40
C THR A 376 3.35 -8.54 -21.94
N GLY A 377 2.23 -9.18 -21.60
CA GLY A 377 1.62 -9.09 -20.28
C GLY A 377 1.09 -10.42 -19.76
N TYR A 378 0.82 -10.41 -18.47
CA TYR A 378 0.37 -11.55 -17.69
C TYR A 378 -0.72 -11.12 -16.73
N ARG A 379 -1.74 -11.95 -16.61
CA ARG A 379 -2.81 -11.80 -15.61
C ARG A 379 -2.76 -12.98 -14.66
N PHE A 380 -2.53 -12.68 -13.39
CA PHE A 380 -2.50 -13.65 -12.31
C PHE A 380 -3.73 -13.48 -11.43
N ASP A 381 -4.53 -14.53 -11.25
CA ASP A 381 -5.51 -14.64 -10.17
C ASP A 381 -4.80 -15.20 -8.93
N VAL A 382 -4.97 -14.52 -7.80
CA VAL A 382 -4.23 -14.77 -6.56
C VAL A 382 -5.18 -14.91 -5.38
N LEU A 383 -4.96 -15.95 -4.57
CA LEU A 383 -5.65 -16.17 -3.30
C LEU A 383 -4.64 -16.16 -2.14
N GLY A 384 -4.19 -14.97 -1.76
CA GLY A 384 -3.21 -14.75 -0.69
C GLY A 384 -3.85 -14.26 0.61
N ASP A 385 -3.15 -14.39 1.74
CA ASP A 385 -3.59 -13.74 2.99
C ASP A 385 -3.65 -12.21 2.84
N TYR A 386 -4.53 -11.57 3.60
CA TYR A 386 -4.71 -10.11 3.54
C TYR A 386 -3.42 -9.34 3.86
N GLY A 387 -2.54 -9.93 4.68
CA GLY A 387 -1.23 -9.38 4.96
C GLY A 387 -0.34 -9.28 3.71
N ALA A 388 -0.26 -10.35 2.92
CA ALA A 388 0.46 -10.40 1.64
C ALA A 388 -0.17 -9.48 0.59
N PHE A 389 -1.50 -9.46 0.49
CA PHE A 389 -2.23 -8.53 -0.38
C PHE A 389 -1.85 -7.07 -0.10
N ARG A 390 -1.85 -6.65 1.17
CA ARG A 390 -1.46 -5.27 1.55
C ARG A 390 -0.04 -4.91 1.11
N ASP A 391 0.87 -5.89 1.08
CA ASP A 391 2.24 -5.69 0.64
C ASP A 391 2.37 -5.66 -0.89
N LEU A 392 1.59 -6.49 -1.61
CA LEU A 392 1.56 -6.58 -3.07
C LEU A 392 0.81 -5.42 -3.73
N GLN A 393 -0.24 -4.91 -3.11
CA GLN A 393 -1.05 -3.78 -3.61
C GLN A 393 -0.24 -2.48 -3.76
N ARG A 394 0.92 -2.39 -3.11
CA ARG A 394 1.84 -1.23 -3.21
C ARG A 394 2.50 -1.05 -4.58
N HIS A 395 2.41 -2.03 -5.49
CA HIS A 395 2.93 -1.89 -6.84
C HIS A 395 1.88 -1.25 -7.74
N ARG A 396 2.17 -0.03 -8.19
CA ARG A 396 1.16 0.91 -8.74
C ARG A 396 1.10 0.96 -10.26
N LEU A 397 2.23 0.72 -10.92
CA LEU A 397 2.29 0.59 -12.38
C LEU A 397 1.94 -0.84 -12.73
N LEU A 398 0.68 -1.21 -12.49
CA LEU A 398 0.00 -2.44 -12.91
C LEU A 398 -1.49 -2.28 -12.63
N THR A 399 -2.31 -3.20 -13.11
CA THR A 399 -3.73 -3.27 -12.75
C THR A 399 -3.94 -4.32 -11.67
N LEU A 400 -4.60 -3.93 -10.59
CA LEU A 400 -4.95 -4.83 -9.49
C LEU A 400 -6.33 -4.45 -8.99
N GLU A 401 -7.18 -5.45 -8.85
CA GLU A 401 -8.54 -5.35 -8.32
C GLU A 401 -8.77 -6.52 -7.37
N TRP A 402 -9.60 -6.32 -6.36
CA TRP A 402 -9.81 -7.32 -5.30
C TRP A 402 -11.27 -7.50 -4.95
N GLN A 403 -11.58 -8.71 -4.50
CA GLN A 403 -12.88 -9.03 -3.92
C GLN A 403 -12.96 -8.51 -2.49
N ARG A 404 -14.19 -8.30 -2.01
CA ARG A 404 -14.46 -7.92 -0.62
C ARG A 404 -13.79 -8.90 0.35
N LEU A 405 -13.16 -8.37 1.39
CA LEU A 405 -12.48 -9.18 2.39
C LEU A 405 -13.52 -9.97 3.22
N THR A 406 -13.33 -11.28 3.33
CA THR A 406 -14.30 -12.20 3.94
C THR A 406 -13.60 -13.43 4.50
N PRO A 407 -14.11 -14.07 5.57
CA PRO A 407 -13.52 -15.30 6.10
C PRO A 407 -13.74 -16.54 5.20
N ARG A 408 -14.60 -16.44 4.16
CA ARG A 408 -15.02 -17.58 3.32
C ARG A 408 -13.90 -18.25 2.52
N HIS A 409 -12.78 -17.56 2.29
CA HIS A 409 -11.62 -18.12 1.60
C HIS A 409 -10.64 -18.88 2.51
N GLY A 410 -11.01 -19.06 3.79
CA GLY A 410 -10.17 -19.67 4.80
C GLY A 410 -8.95 -18.81 5.13
N PHE A 411 -8.05 -19.34 5.96
CA PHE A 411 -6.91 -18.60 6.49
C PHE A 411 -5.60 -19.39 6.36
N VAL A 412 -4.49 -18.69 6.59
CA VAL A 412 -3.14 -19.27 6.72
C VAL A 412 -2.77 -19.34 8.19
N LEU A 413 -2.34 -20.51 8.66
CA LEU A 413 -1.76 -20.71 9.99
C LEU A 413 -0.25 -20.90 9.85
N PRO A 414 0.58 -19.95 10.30
CA PRO A 414 2.04 -20.14 10.33
C PRO A 414 2.44 -21.32 11.23
N GLU A 415 3.28 -22.23 10.73
CA GLU A 415 3.79 -23.39 11.47
C GLU A 415 4.45 -22.98 12.81
N ALA A 416 5.18 -21.87 12.81
CA ALA A 416 5.82 -21.34 14.01
C ALA A 416 4.84 -21.00 15.15
N LEU A 417 3.56 -20.77 14.86
CA LEU A 417 2.56 -20.61 15.93
C LEU A 417 2.20 -21.94 16.59
N ALA A 418 2.15 -23.02 15.82
CA ALA A 418 1.94 -24.36 16.38
C ALA A 418 3.14 -24.80 17.22
N GLU A 419 4.36 -24.60 16.70
CA GLU A 419 5.61 -24.88 17.43
C GLU A 419 5.72 -24.09 18.75
N ALA A 420 5.22 -22.85 18.78
CA ALA A 420 5.21 -22.00 19.97
C ALA A 420 4.03 -22.28 20.93
N GLY A 421 3.13 -23.21 20.59
CA GLY A 421 1.94 -23.53 21.39
C GLY A 421 0.82 -22.48 21.32
N ALA A 422 0.84 -21.59 20.32
CA ALA A 422 -0.13 -20.50 20.14
C ALA A 422 -1.34 -20.87 19.26
N GLU A 423 -1.36 -22.07 18.69
CA GLU A 423 -2.36 -22.48 17.69
C GLU A 423 -3.81 -22.35 18.19
N ALA A 424 -4.11 -22.82 19.40
CA ALA A 424 -5.47 -22.80 19.94
C ALA A 424 -6.01 -21.37 20.10
N ASP A 425 -5.20 -20.46 20.67
CA ASP A 425 -5.57 -19.04 20.80
C ASP A 425 -5.70 -18.36 19.44
N PHE A 426 -4.81 -18.68 18.50
CA PHE A 426 -4.88 -18.13 17.15
C PHE A 426 -6.16 -18.55 16.43
N ARG A 427 -6.51 -19.85 16.46
CA ARG A 427 -7.77 -20.35 15.88
C ARG A 427 -8.99 -19.71 16.53
N ARG A 428 -9.02 -19.61 17.86
CA ARG A 428 -10.11 -18.93 18.59
C ARG A 428 -10.29 -17.49 18.11
N VAL A 429 -9.21 -16.72 17.96
CA VAL A 429 -9.27 -15.35 17.41
C VAL A 429 -9.88 -15.33 16.02
N LEU A 430 -9.48 -16.26 15.14
CA LEU A 430 -10.01 -16.33 13.78
C LEU A 430 -11.49 -16.74 13.74
N GLU A 431 -11.91 -17.67 14.59
CA GLU A 431 -13.30 -18.11 14.72
C GLU A 431 -14.19 -16.96 15.22
N GLU A 432 -13.75 -16.23 16.25
CA GLU A 432 -14.46 -15.05 16.76
C GLU A 432 -14.54 -13.94 15.69
N SER A 433 -13.47 -13.73 14.91
CA SER A 433 -13.42 -12.82 13.77
C SER A 433 -14.46 -13.18 12.70
N ALA A 434 -14.55 -14.46 12.32
CA ALA A 434 -15.53 -14.94 11.34
C ALA A 434 -16.97 -14.82 11.86
N ALA A 435 -17.22 -15.21 13.11
CA ALA A 435 -18.53 -15.11 13.73
C ALA A 435 -19.02 -13.65 13.86
N LEU A 436 -18.10 -12.71 14.11
CA LEU A 436 -18.41 -11.28 14.11
C LEU A 436 -18.71 -10.76 12.70
N HIS A 437 -17.90 -11.13 11.70
CA HIS A 437 -18.16 -10.81 10.30
C HIS A 437 -19.58 -11.26 9.89
N ASP A 438 -19.94 -12.50 10.21
CA ASP A 438 -21.25 -13.07 9.83
C ASP A 438 -22.42 -12.36 10.50
N ALA A 439 -22.25 -11.93 11.76
CA ALA A 439 -23.25 -11.13 12.46
C ALA A 439 -23.45 -9.74 11.82
N ILE A 440 -22.38 -9.13 11.30
CA ILE A 440 -22.45 -7.84 10.62
C ILE A 440 -23.06 -7.99 9.21
N GLU A 441 -22.73 -9.06 8.47
CA GLU A 441 -23.38 -9.37 7.20
C GLU A 441 -24.89 -9.62 7.38
N ALA A 442 -25.28 -10.40 8.40
CA ALA A 442 -26.70 -10.63 8.72
C ALA A 442 -27.48 -9.35 9.08
N ALA A 443 -26.78 -8.32 9.57
CA ALA A 443 -27.36 -7.00 9.81
C ALA A 443 -27.47 -6.13 8.54
N GLY A 444 -27.15 -6.67 7.36
CA GLY A 444 -27.23 -5.95 6.09
C GLY A 444 -26.06 -4.98 5.86
N LEU A 445 -24.92 -5.16 6.55
CA LEU A 445 -23.77 -4.27 6.47
C LEU A 445 -22.52 -4.97 5.89
N PRO A 446 -22.59 -5.54 4.67
CA PRO A 446 -21.54 -6.39 4.13
C PRO A 446 -20.20 -5.69 3.91
N ASP A 447 -20.20 -4.42 3.49
CA ASP A 447 -18.96 -3.65 3.37
C ASP A 447 -18.30 -3.43 4.75
N VAL A 448 -19.10 -3.20 5.80
CA VAL A 448 -18.62 -3.02 7.20
C VAL A 448 -18.10 -4.33 7.78
N ALA A 449 -18.66 -5.48 7.41
CA ALA A 449 -18.22 -6.78 7.89
C ALA A 449 -16.72 -7.05 7.64
N SER A 450 -16.16 -6.45 6.58
CA SER A 450 -14.72 -6.54 6.26
C SER A 450 -13.81 -6.06 7.39
N TYR A 451 -14.26 -5.11 8.24
CA TYR A 451 -13.47 -4.61 9.37
C TYR A 451 -13.15 -5.71 10.40
N ALA A 452 -14.05 -6.67 10.58
CA ALA A 452 -13.90 -7.75 11.55
C ALA A 452 -12.88 -8.82 11.13
N VAL A 453 -12.49 -8.86 9.86
CA VAL A 453 -11.70 -9.96 9.29
C VAL A 453 -10.21 -9.83 9.66
N SER A 454 -9.67 -10.85 10.33
CA SER A 454 -8.25 -10.97 10.66
C SER A 454 -7.35 -11.09 9.43
N MET A 455 -6.12 -10.54 9.50
CA MET A 455 -5.17 -10.49 8.40
C MET A 455 -4.73 -11.87 7.88
N ALA A 456 -4.91 -12.93 8.67
CA ALA A 456 -4.62 -14.31 8.27
C ALA A 456 -5.61 -14.87 7.23
N TYR A 457 -6.81 -14.30 7.13
CA TYR A 457 -7.79 -14.71 6.13
C TYR A 457 -7.33 -14.33 4.72
N ARG A 458 -7.68 -15.19 3.77
CA ARG A 458 -7.33 -15.02 2.36
C ARG A 458 -8.28 -14.02 1.70
N VAL A 459 -7.73 -13.22 0.79
CA VAL A 459 -8.46 -12.33 -0.11
C VAL A 459 -8.14 -12.73 -1.54
N ARG A 460 -9.15 -12.72 -2.40
CA ARG A 460 -9.00 -12.97 -3.83
C ARG A 460 -8.79 -11.65 -4.57
N PHE A 461 -7.75 -11.59 -5.37
CA PHE A 461 -7.43 -10.43 -6.19
C PHE A 461 -6.72 -10.88 -7.46
N TYR A 462 -6.77 -10.07 -8.51
CA TYR A 462 -5.93 -10.31 -9.67
C TYR A 462 -4.85 -9.24 -9.77
N MET A 463 -3.72 -9.61 -10.37
CA MET A 463 -2.67 -8.69 -10.77
C MET A 463 -2.41 -8.87 -12.27
N GLU A 464 -2.60 -7.81 -13.03
CA GLU A 464 -2.34 -7.75 -14.46
C GLU A 464 -1.22 -6.76 -14.73
N MET A 465 -0.15 -7.24 -15.34
CA MET A 465 1.10 -6.50 -15.47
C MET A 465 1.86 -6.92 -16.72
N ASN A 466 2.62 -5.99 -17.31
CA ASN A 466 3.55 -6.33 -18.37
C ASN A 466 4.82 -7.02 -17.84
N ALA A 467 5.66 -7.60 -18.71
CA ALA A 467 6.86 -8.31 -18.28
C ALA A 467 7.88 -7.42 -17.52
N ARG A 468 7.93 -6.11 -17.83
CA ARG A 468 8.81 -5.16 -17.15
C ARG A 468 8.35 -4.89 -15.72
N GLU A 469 7.04 -4.81 -15.52
CA GLU A 469 6.39 -4.69 -14.21
C GLU A 469 6.51 -5.99 -13.42
N ALA A 470 6.28 -7.15 -14.06
CA ALA A 470 6.49 -8.46 -13.45
C ALA A 470 7.92 -8.64 -12.92
N MET A 471 8.93 -8.27 -13.73
CA MET A 471 10.32 -8.28 -13.29
C MET A 471 10.54 -7.40 -12.04
N HIS A 472 9.94 -6.21 -12.00
CA HIS A 472 10.04 -5.35 -10.83
C HIS A 472 9.41 -5.96 -9.57
N VAL A 473 8.18 -6.48 -9.69
CA VAL A 473 7.42 -7.07 -8.58
C VAL A 473 8.16 -8.31 -8.07
N ILE A 474 8.47 -9.25 -8.96
CA ILE A 474 9.07 -10.54 -8.63
C ILE A 474 10.41 -10.31 -7.93
N GLU A 475 11.36 -9.63 -8.56
CA GLU A 475 12.71 -9.45 -7.99
C GLU A 475 12.72 -8.64 -6.68
N LEU A 476 11.78 -7.72 -6.50
CA LEU A 476 11.66 -6.99 -5.24
C LEU A 476 11.09 -7.88 -4.13
N ARG A 477 10.10 -8.71 -4.45
CA ARG A 477 9.30 -9.43 -3.45
C ARG A 477 9.80 -10.83 -3.16
N THR A 478 10.59 -11.42 -4.02
CA THR A 478 11.23 -12.71 -3.74
C THR A 478 12.47 -12.61 -2.86
N GLY A 479 13.07 -11.42 -2.73
CA GLY A 479 14.32 -11.25 -1.98
C GLY A 479 14.22 -11.68 -0.50
N PRO A 480 15.36 -11.96 0.17
CA PRO A 480 15.40 -12.60 1.49
C PRO A 480 14.59 -11.91 2.59
N GLN A 481 14.52 -10.58 2.56
CA GLN A 481 13.75 -9.73 3.50
C GLN A 481 12.23 -9.78 3.30
N GLY A 482 11.81 -10.49 2.25
CA GLY A 482 10.43 -10.69 1.89
C GLY A 482 9.66 -11.47 2.94
N HIS A 483 8.40 -11.11 3.19
CA HIS A 483 7.51 -11.96 3.97
C HIS A 483 7.29 -13.29 3.22
N PRO A 484 7.33 -14.46 3.90
CA PRO A 484 7.23 -15.76 3.26
C PRO A 484 6.02 -15.91 2.32
N ALA A 485 4.86 -15.36 2.70
CA ALA A 485 3.64 -15.46 1.90
C ALA A 485 3.76 -14.80 0.51
N TYR A 486 4.13 -13.51 0.43
CA TYR A 486 4.27 -12.87 -0.88
C TYR A 486 5.50 -13.37 -1.65
N ARG A 487 6.54 -13.90 -0.97
CA ARG A 487 7.67 -14.56 -1.64
C ARG A 487 7.17 -15.76 -2.44
N ARG A 488 6.40 -16.65 -1.82
CA ARG A 488 5.80 -17.82 -2.49
C ARG A 488 4.92 -17.43 -3.68
N ILE A 489 4.07 -16.41 -3.51
CA ILE A 489 3.23 -15.88 -4.59
C ILE A 489 4.09 -15.42 -5.78
N CYS A 490 5.10 -14.58 -5.55
CA CYS A 490 5.95 -14.06 -6.62
C CYS A 490 6.88 -15.12 -7.24
N GLN A 491 7.32 -16.11 -6.47
CA GLN A 491 8.05 -17.27 -6.98
C GLN A 491 7.15 -18.13 -7.88
N ALA A 492 5.87 -18.30 -7.51
CA ALA A 492 4.89 -18.98 -8.36
C ALA A 492 4.62 -18.20 -9.65
N MET A 493 4.47 -16.87 -9.59
CA MET A 493 4.36 -16.02 -10.78
C MET A 493 5.56 -16.21 -11.71
N HIS A 494 6.78 -16.22 -11.17
CA HIS A 494 8.00 -16.44 -11.95
C HIS A 494 8.00 -17.81 -12.66
N ARG A 495 7.65 -18.89 -11.95
CA ARG A 495 7.51 -20.24 -12.54
C ARG A 495 6.43 -20.27 -13.63
N LEU A 496 5.29 -19.65 -13.38
CA LEU A 496 4.19 -19.60 -14.35
C LEU A 496 4.56 -18.80 -15.62
N ILE A 497 5.39 -17.76 -15.52
CA ILE A 497 5.93 -17.07 -16.72
C ILE A 497 6.83 -18.02 -17.52
N ALA A 498 7.71 -18.76 -16.85
CA ALA A 498 8.66 -19.65 -17.52
C ALA A 498 8.00 -20.88 -18.14
N GLU A 499 7.11 -21.53 -17.37
CA GLU A 499 6.57 -22.86 -17.66
C GLU A 499 5.13 -22.81 -18.15
N GLY A 500 4.30 -21.94 -17.55
CA GLY A 500 2.88 -21.79 -17.91
C GLY A 500 2.69 -21.01 -19.22
N ALA A 501 3.34 -19.84 -19.34
CA ALA A 501 3.34 -19.06 -20.59
C ALA A 501 4.38 -19.55 -21.61
N GLY A 502 5.39 -20.31 -21.17
CA GLY A 502 6.51 -20.73 -22.02
C GLY A 502 7.53 -19.64 -22.32
N HIS A 503 7.46 -18.48 -21.65
CA HIS A 503 8.35 -17.33 -21.88
C HIS A 503 9.68 -17.47 -21.12
N ARG A 504 10.45 -18.49 -21.47
CA ARG A 504 11.68 -18.89 -20.79
C ARG A 504 12.77 -17.81 -20.84
N ALA A 505 12.93 -17.10 -21.95
CA ALA A 505 13.94 -16.04 -22.07
C ALA A 505 13.57 -14.80 -21.25
N ILE A 506 12.27 -14.47 -21.17
CA ILE A 506 11.79 -13.39 -20.31
C ILE A 506 11.98 -13.74 -18.83
N ALA A 507 11.64 -14.96 -18.41
CA ALA A 507 11.88 -15.42 -17.05
C ALA A 507 13.38 -15.44 -16.72
N ALA A 508 14.22 -15.97 -17.62
CA ALA A 508 15.68 -15.97 -17.44
C ALA A 508 16.28 -14.56 -17.30
N ALA A 509 15.65 -13.54 -17.89
CA ALA A 509 16.07 -12.16 -17.72
C ALA A 509 15.84 -11.62 -16.29
N MET A 510 14.99 -12.27 -15.48
CA MET A 510 14.71 -11.90 -14.08
C MET A 510 15.77 -12.47 -13.11
N THR A 511 17.04 -12.17 -13.36
CA THR A 511 18.21 -12.75 -12.65
C THR A 511 18.27 -12.46 -11.15
N PHE A 512 17.42 -11.59 -10.60
CA PHE A 512 17.33 -11.32 -9.16
C PHE A 512 16.07 -11.93 -8.52
N ALA A 513 15.34 -12.80 -9.23
CA ALA A 513 14.29 -13.61 -8.64
C ALA A 513 14.93 -14.66 -7.71
N ASP A 514 14.52 -14.65 -6.46
CA ASP A 514 15.13 -15.44 -5.39
C ASP A 514 14.19 -16.57 -4.95
N HIS A 515 14.64 -17.81 -5.17
CA HIS A 515 13.90 -19.03 -4.81
C HIS A 515 14.48 -19.73 -3.57
N SER A 516 15.36 -19.06 -2.81
CA SER A 516 15.93 -19.61 -1.58
C SER A 516 14.93 -19.61 -0.42
N GLU A 517 15.09 -20.57 0.49
CA GLU A 517 14.41 -20.56 1.79
C GLU A 517 15.28 -19.82 2.82
N VAL A 518 14.68 -18.94 3.63
CA VAL A 518 15.41 -18.09 4.58
C VAL A 518 14.74 -18.15 5.95
N ALA A 519 15.48 -18.61 6.97
CA ALA A 519 14.96 -18.78 8.32
C ALA A 519 14.81 -17.45 9.09
N LEU A 520 15.78 -16.53 8.98
CA LEU A 520 15.73 -15.18 9.54
C LEU A 520 15.83 -14.14 8.41
N GLU A 521 14.67 -13.71 7.91
CA GLU A 521 14.50 -12.92 6.69
C GLU A 521 15.31 -11.61 6.69
N ARG A 522 15.58 -11.02 7.87
CA ARG A 522 16.19 -9.68 8.00
C ARG A 522 17.59 -9.64 8.58
N LEU A 523 18.15 -10.77 9.05
CA LEU A 523 19.41 -10.74 9.81
C LEU A 523 20.56 -10.11 9.01
N GLU A 524 20.76 -10.53 7.76
CA GLU A 524 21.83 -9.99 6.90
C GLU A 524 21.64 -8.49 6.59
N ALA A 525 20.39 -8.06 6.45
CA ALA A 525 20.05 -6.66 6.18
C ALA A 525 20.38 -5.76 7.37
N GLU A 526 20.06 -6.22 8.58
CA GLU A 526 20.39 -5.51 9.82
C GLU A 526 21.91 -5.46 10.02
N ARG A 527 22.63 -6.57 9.82
CA ARG A 527 24.11 -6.59 9.82
C ARG A 527 24.70 -5.56 8.85
N ALA A 528 24.17 -5.48 7.63
CA ALA A 528 24.63 -4.51 6.64
C ALA A 528 24.30 -3.06 7.02
N ALA A 529 23.15 -2.81 7.65
CA ALA A 529 22.77 -1.49 8.12
C ALA A 529 23.67 -1.01 9.26
N GLU A 530 24.02 -1.89 10.19
CA GLU A 530 24.95 -1.58 11.28
C GLU A 530 26.37 -1.31 10.79
N ARG A 531 26.90 -2.14 9.87
CA ARG A 531 28.21 -1.87 9.26
C ARG A 531 28.27 -0.48 8.61
N ARG A 532 27.19 -0.08 7.91
CA ARG A 532 27.08 1.27 7.33
C ARG A 532 27.04 2.37 8.39
N ARG A 533 26.29 2.17 9.48
CA ARG A 533 26.22 3.14 10.60
C ARG A 533 27.58 3.33 11.27
N ALA A 534 28.29 2.23 11.52
CA ALA A 534 29.65 2.28 12.07
C ALA A 534 30.61 3.04 11.15
N ALA A 535 30.56 2.77 9.83
CA ALA A 535 31.40 3.45 8.85
C ALA A 535 31.06 4.94 8.62
N SER A 536 29.84 5.37 8.96
CA SER A 536 29.44 6.79 8.90
C SER A 536 29.74 7.59 10.18
N GLN A 537 30.12 6.89 11.26
CA GLN A 537 30.51 7.47 12.55
C GLN A 537 32.03 7.51 12.74
N SER A 538 32.78 6.78 11.91
CA SER A 538 34.23 6.90 11.71
C SER A 538 34.54 7.93 10.62
#